data_AF-X1PMZ8-F1
#
_entry.id   AF-X1PMZ8-F1
#
_cell.length_a   1.000
_cell.length_b   1.000
_cell.length_c   1.000
_cell.angle_alpha   90.00
_cell.angle_beta   90.00
_cell.angle_gamma   90.00
#
_symmetry.space_group_name_H-M   'P 1'
#
loop_
_entity.id
_entity.type
_entity.pdbx_description
1 polymer ?
#
loop_
_entity_poly.entity_id
_entity_poly.type
_entity_poly.pdbx_seq_one_letter_code
_entity_poly.pdbx_strand_id
1 'polypeptide(L)'
;MVISIIVADRYKGRRVKTSLEVAGSERRLATDTEVALFRITQEALHNVEKHSKATEAAIRLKFTQKKVRLTVFDNGRGFESPHN
;
A
#
# COMPACT_ATOMS: atom_id res chain seq x y z
N MET A 1 -1.47 -11.52 13.72
CA MET A 1 -1.96 -10.21 13.25
C MET A 1 -2.39 -10.33 11.81
N VAL A 2 -3.29 -9.46 11.38
CA VAL A 2 -3.81 -9.41 10.02
C VAL A 2 -3.24 -8.13 9.41
N ILE A 3 -2.54 -8.24 8.27
CA ILE A 3 -1.81 -7.10 7.67
C ILE A 3 -2.72 -5.91 7.37
N SER A 4 -3.99 -6.15 7.04
CA SER A 4 -4.99 -5.12 6.80
C SER A 4 -5.21 -4.20 8.02
N ILE A 5 -5.19 -4.74 9.24
CA ILE A 5 -5.36 -3.97 10.47
C ILE A 5 -4.17 -3.03 10.72
N ILE A 6 -2.94 -3.53 10.53
CA ILE A 6 -1.71 -2.75 10.75
C ILE A 6 -1.65 -1.58 9.77
N VAL A 7 -2.04 -1.83 8.52
CA VAL A 7 -2.07 -0.81 7.47
C VAL A 7 -3.15 0.23 7.77
N ALA A 8 -4.37 -0.19 8.13
CA ALA A 8 -5.46 0.75 8.39
C ALA A 8 -5.19 1.70 9.58
N ASP A 9 -4.59 1.19 10.66
CA ASP A 9 -4.36 1.98 11.87
C ASP A 9 -3.22 3.00 11.69
N ARG A 10 -2.13 2.59 11.04
CA ARG A 10 -0.90 3.40 10.96
C ARG A 10 -0.96 4.57 9.97
N TYR A 11 -1.93 4.58 9.07
CA TYR A 11 -2.02 5.59 8.01
C TYR A 11 -3.17 6.59 8.17
N LYS A 12 -3.83 6.58 9.34
CA LYS A 12 -4.70 7.68 9.76
C LYS A 12 -3.86 8.93 10.10
N GLY A 13 -4.31 10.11 9.69
CA GLY A 13 -3.69 11.40 10.05
C GLY A 13 -2.48 11.83 9.22
N ARG A 14 -2.22 11.18 8.08
CA ARG A 14 -1.22 11.63 7.11
C ARG A 14 -1.70 12.82 6.28
N ARG A 15 -0.75 13.55 5.68
CA ARG A 15 -1.04 14.71 4.81
C ARG A 15 -1.82 14.32 3.56
N VAL A 16 -1.63 13.09 3.08
CA VAL A 16 -2.35 12.51 1.95
C VAL A 16 -3.43 11.59 2.49
N LYS A 17 -4.68 11.81 2.04
CA LYS A 17 -5.81 10.98 2.44
C LYS A 17 -5.60 9.57 1.89
N THR A 18 -5.52 8.59 2.78
CA THR A 18 -5.18 7.21 2.42
C THR A 18 -6.36 6.29 2.68
N SER A 19 -6.75 5.48 1.69
CA SER A 19 -7.74 4.43 1.83
C SER A 19 -7.11 3.03 1.75
N LEU A 20 -7.76 2.05 2.39
CA LEU A 20 -7.40 0.64 2.30
C LEU A 20 -8.58 -0.16 1.79
N GLU A 21 -8.34 -0.95 0.76
CA GLU A 21 -9.27 -1.93 0.22
C GLU A 21 -8.67 -3.33 0.31
N VAL A 22 -9.43 -4.26 0.87
CA VAL A 22 -9.05 -5.68 0.94
C VAL A 22 -10.05 -6.48 0.14
N ALA A 23 -9.55 -7.29 -0.79
CA ALA A 23 -10.38 -8.10 -1.68
C ALA A 23 -9.96 -9.57 -1.65
N GLY A 24 -10.96 -10.46 -1.73
CA GLY A 24 -10.78 -11.91 -1.64
C GLY A 24 -10.78 -12.41 -0.19
N SER A 25 -10.60 -13.72 -0.03
CA SER A 25 -10.54 -14.35 1.29
C SER A 25 -9.18 -14.09 1.93
N GLU A 26 -9.16 -13.18 2.90
CA GLU A 26 -7.96 -12.90 3.68
C GLU A 26 -7.49 -14.16 4.41
N ARG A 27 -6.18 -14.39 4.39
CA ARG A 27 -5.54 -15.54 5.02
C ARG A 27 -4.27 -15.11 5.72
N ARG A 28 -3.84 -15.89 6.69
CA ARG A 28 -2.51 -15.71 7.29
C ARG A 28 -1.45 -15.88 6.22
N LEU A 29 -0.51 -14.94 6.22
CA LEU A 29 0.70 -15.01 5.43
C LEU A 29 1.85 -15.44 6.35
N ALA A 30 2.95 -15.91 5.76
CA ALA A 30 4.17 -16.09 6.55
C ALA A 30 4.61 -14.73 7.11
N THR A 31 5.14 -14.71 8.33
CA THR A 31 5.56 -13.48 9.01
C THR A 31 6.45 -12.60 8.14
N ASP A 32 7.42 -13.19 7.45
CA ASP A 32 8.33 -12.46 6.57
C ASP A 32 7.60 -11.80 5.39
N THR A 33 6.54 -12.43 4.88
CA THR A 33 5.68 -11.83 3.86
C THR A 33 4.88 -10.65 4.41
N GLU A 34 4.33 -10.77 5.62
CA GLU A 34 3.61 -9.66 6.26
C GLU A 34 4.54 -8.46 6.50
N VAL A 35 5.75 -8.72 7.00
CA VAL A 35 6.78 -7.68 7.22
C VAL A 35 7.21 -7.04 5.91
N ALA A 36 7.47 -7.83 4.87
CA ALA A 36 7.86 -7.31 3.56
C ALA A 36 6.78 -6.41 2.95
N LEU A 37 5.52 -6.87 2.93
CA LEU A 37 4.40 -6.10 2.43
C LEU A 37 4.18 -4.81 3.23
N PHE A 38 4.36 -4.86 4.55
CA PHE A 38 4.28 -3.67 5.40
C PHE A 38 5.36 -2.64 5.05
N ARG A 39 6.62 -3.07 4.93
CA ARG A 39 7.74 -2.18 4.56
C ARG A 39 7.56 -1.59 3.16
N ILE A 40 7.13 -2.39 2.19
CA ILE A 40 6.83 -1.92 0.83
C ILE A 40 5.72 -0.85 0.86
N THR A 41 4.66 -1.09 1.62
CA THR A 41 3.55 -0.12 1.77
C THR A 41 4.04 1.18 2.40
N GLN A 42 4.85 1.09 3.46
CA GLN A 42 5.39 2.26 4.16
C GLN A 42 6.22 3.14 3.24
N GLU A 43 7.14 2.52 2.49
CA GLU A 43 8.02 3.23 1.58
C GLU A 43 7.25 3.83 0.40
N ALA A 44 6.28 3.10 -0.16
CA ALA A 44 5.43 3.60 -1.23
C ALA A 44 4.67 4.87 -0.80
N LEU A 45 4.03 4.86 0.37
CA LEU A 45 3.31 6.03 0.88
C LEU A 45 4.26 7.19 1.24
N HIS A 46 5.46 6.89 1.71
CA HIS A 46 6.47 7.90 1.95
C HIS A 46 6.86 8.63 0.65
N ASN A 47 7.00 7.87 -0.45
CA ASN A 47 7.30 8.42 -1.76
C ASN A 47 6.15 9.25 -2.32
N VAL A 48 4.90 8.83 -2.12
CA VAL A 48 3.71 9.63 -2.47
C VAL A 48 3.75 10.99 -1.75
N GLU A 49 3.92 10.98 -0.43
CA GLU A 49 3.95 12.21 0.38
C GLU A 49 5.08 13.17 0.01
N LYS A 50 6.25 12.64 -0.35
CA LYS A 50 7.43 13.46 -0.64
C LYS A 50 7.48 13.95 -2.09
N HIS A 51 7.01 13.16 -3.04
CA HIS A 51 7.38 13.37 -4.44
C HIS A 51 6.19 13.57 -5.39
N SER A 52 5.03 12.98 -5.10
CA SER A 52 3.95 12.91 -6.11
C SER A 52 3.03 14.14 -6.11
N LYS A 53 3.03 14.96 -5.05
CA LYS A 53 2.05 16.04 -4.84
C LYS A 53 0.59 15.54 -4.85
N ALA A 54 0.37 14.26 -4.58
CA ALA A 54 -0.96 13.68 -4.47
C ALA A 54 -1.75 14.26 -3.29
N THR A 55 -3.07 14.27 -3.45
CA THR A 55 -4.02 14.56 -2.35
C THR A 55 -4.64 13.28 -1.79
N GLU A 56 -4.68 12.22 -2.60
CA GLU A 56 -5.24 10.92 -2.23
C GLU A 56 -4.34 9.76 -2.67
N ALA A 57 -4.33 8.71 -1.85
CA ALA A 57 -3.69 7.43 -2.14
C ALA A 57 -4.59 6.26 -1.73
N ALA A 58 -4.50 5.16 -2.47
CA ALA A 58 -5.25 3.93 -2.21
C ALA A 58 -4.31 2.74 -2.11
N ILE A 59 -4.49 1.94 -1.07
CA ILE A 59 -3.79 0.68 -0.86
C ILE A 59 -4.77 -0.44 -1.13
N ARG A 60 -4.41 -1.37 -2.01
CA ARG A 60 -5.21 -2.56 -2.33
C ARG A 60 -4.44 -3.82 -1.99
N LEU A 61 -5.02 -4.65 -1.13
CA LEU A 61 -4.57 -6.01 -0.86
C LEU A 61 -5.55 -7.00 -1.47
N LYS A 62 -5.15 -7.66 -2.55
CA LYS A 62 -5.94 -8.71 -3.18
C LYS A 62 -5.38 -10.09 -2.84
N PHE A 63 -6.14 -10.85 -2.07
CA PHE A 63 -5.85 -12.23 -1.75
C PHE A 63 -6.45 -13.16 -2.80
N THR A 64 -5.63 -14.07 -3.28
CA THR A 64 -6.05 -15.21 -4.10
C THR A 64 -5.64 -16.49 -3.39
N GLN A 65 -6.09 -17.65 -3.87
CA GLN A 65 -5.76 -18.93 -3.26
C GLN A 65 -4.24 -19.15 -3.07
N LYS A 66 -3.41 -18.66 -4.00
CA LYS A 66 -1.95 -18.92 -3.99
C LYS A 66 -1.09 -17.69 -3.71
N LYS A 67 -1.61 -16.48 -3.90
CA LYS A 67 -0.82 -15.24 -3.88
C LYS A 67 -1.57 -14.11 -3.20
N VAL A 68 -0.82 -13.15 -2.68
CA VAL A 68 -1.30 -11.84 -2.28
C VAL A 68 -0.70 -10.80 -3.22
N ARG A 69 -1.51 -9.85 -3.66
CA ARG A 69 -1.08 -8.71 -4.47
C ARG A 69 -1.30 -7.43 -3.69
N LEU A 70 -0.23 -6.70 -3.42
CA LEU A 70 -0.26 -5.34 -2.94
C LEU A 70 -0.21 -4.38 -4.13
N THR A 71 -1.11 -3.41 -4.16
CA THR A 71 -1.10 -2.30 -5.11
C THR A 71 -1.22 -1.01 -4.32
N VAL A 72 -0.35 -0.05 -4.60
CA VAL A 72 -0.44 1.31 -4.07
C VAL A 72 -0.64 2.23 -5.27
N PHE A 73 -1.69 3.03 -5.22
CA PHE A 73 -2.04 4.00 -6.24
C PHE A 73 -2.15 5.38 -5.61
N ASP A 74 -1.71 6.42 -6.32
CA ASP A 74 -1.90 7.80 -5.92
C ASP A 74 -2.36 8.65 -7.11
N ASN A 75 -2.99 9.78 -6.83
CA ASN A 75 -3.45 10.73 -7.85
C ASN A 75 -2.44 11.84 -8.16
N GLY A 76 -1.16 11.61 -7.86
CA GLY A 76 -0.10 12.58 -8.06
C GLY A 76 0.40 12.66 -9.49
N ARG A 77 1.46 13.45 -9.68
CA ARG A 77 2.03 13.79 -10.99
C ARG A 77 2.83 12.67 -11.68
N GLY A 78 2.91 11.48 -11.09
CA GLY A 78 3.80 10.41 -11.55
C GLY A 78 5.29 10.77 -11.46
N PHE A 79 6.11 10.06 -12.21
CA PHE A 79 7.55 10.29 -12.34
C PHE A 79 7.97 10.17 -13.81
N GLU A 80 9.02 10.89 -14.20
CA GLU A 80 9.62 10.72 -15.51
C GLU A 80 10.33 9.38 -15.56
N SER A 81 9.90 8.51 -16.48
CA SER A 81 10.62 7.27 -16.76
C SER A 81 11.80 7.60 -17.66
N PRO A 82 13.05 7.24 -17.28
CA PRO A 82 14.16 7.33 -18.23
C PRO A 82 13.79 6.44 -19.42
N HIS A 83 13.60 7.06 -20.58
CA HIS A 83 13.33 6.35 -21.82
C HIS A 83 14.57 5.51 -22.12
N ASN A 84 14.42 4.18 -22.13
CA ASN A 84 15.42 3.24 -22.65
C ASN A 84 15.10 2.92 -24.11
#